data_AF-A0AAU4K9T1-F1
#
_entry.id   AF-A0AAU4K9T1-F1
#
_cell.length_a   1.000
_cell.length_b   1.000
_cell.length_c   1.000
_cell.angle_alpha   90.00
_cell.angle_beta   90.00
_cell.angle_gamma   90.00
#
_symmetry.space_group_name_H-M   'P 1'
#
loop_
_entity.id
_entity.type
_entity.pdbx_description
1 polymer ?
#
loop_
_entity_poly.entity_id
_entity_poly.type
_entity_poly.pdbx_seq_one_letter_code
_entity_poly.pdbx_strand_id
1 'polypeptide(L)'
;MYDQLALFRPYPGALGTPTAYFSGTVSRELGRLALVAGRPAEAEELLHEALDRNRVLGARPYVALTCLDLAAVQRNRGALAEAAALAGEALAIADQLDQPGPSAAARLLIDETSRGRHREG
;
A
#
# COMPACT_ATOMS: atom_id res chain seq x y z
N MET A 1 20.58 2.23 4.18
CA MET A 1 19.60 3.09 3.47
C MET A 1 18.24 3.12 4.17
N TYR A 2 17.76 2.00 4.72
CA TYR A 2 16.53 1.95 5.53
C TYR A 2 16.53 2.89 6.74
N ASP A 3 17.56 2.83 7.58
CA ASP A 3 17.64 3.64 8.82
C ASP A 3 17.68 5.15 8.56
N GLN A 4 18.19 5.57 7.39
CA GLN A 4 18.26 7.00 7.03
C GLN A 4 16.90 7.58 6.67
N LEU A 5 16.00 6.76 6.12
CA LEU A 5 14.65 7.19 5.74
C LEU A 5 13.68 7.13 6.92
N ALA A 6 13.95 6.26 7.91
CA ALA A 6 13.10 6.08 9.10
C ALA A 6 12.93 7.38 9.91
N LEU A 7 13.95 8.25 9.92
CA LEU A 7 13.94 9.54 10.60
C LEU A 7 12.84 10.50 10.07
N PHE A 8 12.42 10.34 8.81
CA PHE A 8 11.44 11.22 8.17
C PHE A 8 10.00 10.73 8.29
N ARG A 9 9.76 9.58 8.95
CA ARG A 9 8.44 9.02 9.24
C ARG A 9 7.40 10.04 9.78
N PRO A 10 7.73 10.96 10.71
CA PRO A 10 6.74 11.90 11.26
C PRO A 10 6.48 13.13 10.39
N TYR A 11 7.25 13.37 9.32
CA TYR A 11 7.12 14.58 8.52
C TYR A 11 6.29 14.31 7.25
N PRO A 12 5.09 14.92 7.10
CA PRO A 12 4.42 14.96 5.80
C PRO A 12 5.30 15.76 4.85
N GLY A 13 5.61 15.21 3.67
CA GLY A 13 6.62 15.73 2.75
C GLY A 13 6.31 17.16 2.28
N ALA A 14 6.82 18.16 3.00
CA ALA A 14 6.76 19.55 2.63
C ALA A 14 7.99 19.88 1.76
N LEU A 15 7.94 19.53 0.47
CA LEU A 15 8.80 20.18 -0.52
C LEU A 15 8.05 21.44 -0.99
N GLY A 16 8.51 22.60 -0.53
CA GLY A 16 7.87 23.88 -0.83
C GLY A 16 7.84 24.20 -2.31
N THR A 17 6.68 23.99 -2.95
CA THR A 17 6.15 24.79 -4.07
C THR A 17 4.61 24.82 -3.98
N PRO A 18 3.91 25.85 -4.50
CA PRO A 18 2.47 26.07 -4.25
C PRO A 18 1.53 25.14 -5.04
N THR A 19 2.06 24.28 -5.90
CA THR A 19 1.29 23.21 -6.52
C THR A 19 1.23 22.08 -5.50
N ALA A 20 0.05 21.75 -4.99
CA ALA A 20 -0.17 20.65 -4.06
C ALA A 20 0.31 19.32 -4.66
N TYR A 21 1.61 19.05 -4.53
CA TYR A 21 2.23 17.78 -4.77
C TYR A 21 1.93 16.95 -3.53
N PHE A 22 0.76 16.32 -3.48
CA PHE A 22 0.43 15.34 -2.46
C PHE A 22 1.29 14.10 -2.71
N SER A 23 2.60 14.18 -2.47
CA SER A 23 3.43 13.00 -2.28
C SER A 23 2.89 12.32 -1.03
N GLY A 24 2.37 11.11 -1.16
CA GLY A 24 1.93 10.34 0.00
C GLY A 24 3.07 10.14 1.00
N THR A 25 2.73 9.63 2.16
CA THR A 25 3.66 9.61 3.29
C THR A 25 4.91 8.75 3.02
N VAL A 26 6.06 9.20 3.53
CA VAL A 26 7.35 8.48 3.46
C VAL A 26 7.24 7.07 4.08
N SER A 27 6.32 6.89 5.03
CA SER A 27 6.00 5.60 5.65
C SER A 27 5.69 4.50 4.62
N ARG A 28 5.09 4.84 3.47
CA ARG A 28 4.80 3.85 2.43
C ARG A 28 6.09 3.29 1.81
N GLU A 29 7.03 4.17 1.44
CA GLU A 29 8.30 3.74 0.85
C GLU A 29 9.16 3.00 1.88
N LEU A 30 9.08 3.38 3.16
CA LEU A 30 9.68 2.61 4.26
C LEU A 30 9.10 1.21 4.38
N GLY A 31 7.76 1.07 4.31
CA GLY A 31 7.10 -0.23 4.33
C GLY A 31 7.53 -1.14 3.17
N ARG A 32 7.62 -0.59 1.95
CA ARG A 32 8.15 -1.32 0.78
C ARG A 32 9.61 -1.75 0.98
N LEU A 33 10.44 -0.89 1.55
CA LEU A 33 11.84 -1.22 1.81
C LEU A 33 11.97 -2.30 2.91
N ALA A 34 11.11 -2.25 3.94
CA ALA A 34 11.05 -3.28 4.98
C ALA A 34 10.65 -4.65 4.40
N LEU A 35 9.75 -4.70 3.41
CA LEU A 35 9.43 -5.93 2.68
C LEU A 35 10.64 -6.52 1.96
N VAL A 36 11.39 -5.68 1.23
CA VAL A 36 12.62 -6.11 0.52
C VAL A 36 13.70 -6.56 1.52
N ALA A 37 13.75 -5.94 2.69
CA ALA A 37 14.65 -6.32 3.78
C ALA A 37 14.21 -7.58 4.55
N GLY A 38 13.10 -8.22 4.19
CA GLY A 38 12.62 -9.43 4.87
C GLY A 38 12.01 -9.17 6.25
N ARG A 39 11.47 -7.96 6.49
CA ARG A 39 10.86 -7.54 7.77
C ARG A 39 9.35 -7.30 7.60
N PRO A 40 8.53 -8.34 7.36
CA PRO A 40 7.12 -8.20 7.01
C PRO A 40 6.23 -7.71 8.15
N ALA A 41 6.64 -7.87 9.41
CA ALA A 41 5.91 -7.35 10.58
C ALA A 41 5.98 -5.82 10.65
N GLU A 42 7.19 -5.28 10.57
CA GLU A 42 7.42 -3.83 10.57
C GLU A 42 6.85 -3.17 9.31
N ALA A 43 6.91 -3.83 8.16
CA ALA A 43 6.29 -3.34 6.93
C ALA A 43 4.78 -3.13 7.08
N GLU A 44 4.08 -4.07 7.71
CA GLU A 44 2.64 -3.97 7.95
C GLU A 44 2.30 -2.77 8.86
N GLU A 45 3.02 -2.61 9.96
CA GLU A 45 2.82 -1.45 10.87
C GLU A 45 3.02 -0.11 10.16
N LEU A 46 4.10 0.00 9.36
CA LEU A 46 4.42 1.20 8.60
C LEU A 46 3.38 1.49 7.51
N LEU A 47 2.90 0.45 6.84
CA LEU A 47 1.89 0.60 5.79
C LEU A 47 0.51 0.93 6.36
N HIS A 48 0.12 0.40 7.53
CA HIS A 48 -1.11 0.82 8.20
C HIS A 48 -1.07 2.28 8.61
N GLU A 49 0.03 2.72 9.22
CA GLU A 49 0.22 4.13 9.57
C GLU A 49 0.23 5.03 8.32
N ALA A 50 0.85 4.58 7.22
CA ALA A 50 0.80 5.28 5.94
C ALA A 50 -0.63 5.40 5.40
N LEU A 51 -1.42 4.33 5.51
CA LEU A 51 -2.81 4.27 5.04
C LEU A 51 -3.68 5.28 5.80
N ASP A 52 -3.59 5.28 7.13
CA ASP A 52 -4.36 6.20 7.97
C ASP A 52 -4.00 7.66 7.67
N ARG A 53 -2.70 7.97 7.55
CA ARG A 53 -2.28 9.33 7.17
C ARG A 53 -2.75 9.71 5.77
N ASN A 54 -2.63 8.82 4.80
CA ASN A 54 -3.06 9.10 3.42
C ASN A 54 -4.58 9.33 3.35
N ARG A 55 -5.37 8.62 4.17
CA ARG A 55 -6.82 8.86 4.32
C ARG A 55 -7.11 10.23 4.91
N VAL A 56 -6.43 10.61 6.00
CA VAL A 56 -6.58 11.94 6.63
C VAL A 56 -6.20 13.07 5.66
N LEU A 57 -5.15 12.88 4.85
CA LEU A 57 -4.70 13.85 3.86
C LEU A 57 -5.57 13.88 2.59
N GLY A 58 -6.51 12.96 2.42
CA GLY A 58 -7.29 12.83 1.19
C GLY A 58 -6.46 12.43 -0.03
N ALA A 59 -5.27 11.87 0.17
CA ALA A 59 -4.33 11.47 -0.89
C ALA A 59 -4.77 10.16 -1.56
N ARG A 60 -5.93 10.17 -2.23
CA ARG A 60 -6.61 8.99 -2.80
C ARG A 60 -5.69 8.08 -3.64
N PRO A 61 -4.83 8.59 -4.56
CA PRO A 61 -3.86 7.73 -5.26
C PRO A 61 -2.96 6.94 -4.31
N TYR A 62 -2.50 7.55 -3.22
CA TYR A 62 -1.62 6.92 -2.25
C TYR A 62 -2.36 5.99 -1.29
N VAL A 63 -3.65 6.21 -1.03
CA VAL A 63 -4.51 5.23 -0.37
C VAL A 63 -4.56 3.94 -1.20
N ALA A 64 -4.90 4.03 -2.49
CA ALA A 64 -4.95 2.87 -3.38
C ALA A 64 -3.63 2.10 -3.41
N LEU A 65 -2.52 2.82 -3.58
CA LEU A 65 -1.22 2.20 -3.65
C LEU A 65 -0.75 1.58 -2.32
N THR A 66 -1.07 2.20 -1.17
CA THR A 66 -0.75 1.63 0.15
C THR A 66 -1.58 0.38 0.42
N CYS A 67 -2.86 0.35 -0.01
CA CYS A 67 -3.70 -0.85 0.07
C CYS A 67 -3.13 -2.00 -0.77
N LEU A 68 -2.56 -1.75 -1.95
CA LEU A 68 -1.89 -2.78 -2.75
C LEU A 68 -0.65 -3.35 -2.05
N ASP A 69 0.16 -2.48 -1.44
CA ASP A 69 1.34 -2.90 -0.71
C ASP A 69 0.95 -3.75 0.52
N LEU A 70 -0.09 -3.38 1.27
CA LEU A 70 -0.64 -4.21 2.35
C LEU A 70 -1.24 -5.53 1.85
N ALA A 71 -1.97 -5.51 0.73
CA ALA A 71 -2.53 -6.73 0.15
C ALA A 71 -1.43 -7.75 -0.18
N ALA A 72 -0.29 -7.30 -0.70
CA ALA A 72 0.86 -8.16 -0.94
C ALA A 72 1.46 -8.74 0.35
N VAL A 73 1.54 -7.95 1.42
CA VAL A 73 1.98 -8.41 2.75
C VAL A 73 1.05 -9.52 3.26
N GLN A 74 -0.26 -9.29 3.25
CA GLN A 74 -1.25 -10.25 3.75
C GLN A 74 -1.26 -11.53 2.91
N ARG A 75 -1.13 -11.42 1.59
CA ARG A 75 -0.99 -12.57 0.70
C ARG A 75 0.21 -13.43 1.09
N ASN A 76 1.38 -12.81 1.33
CA ASN A 76 2.59 -13.54 1.72
C ASN A 76 2.48 -14.21 3.10
N ARG A 77 1.54 -13.76 3.95
CA ARG A 77 1.22 -14.39 5.24
C ARG A 77 0.15 -15.48 5.16
N GLY A 78 -0.43 -15.73 3.98
CA GLY A 78 -1.57 -16.65 3.80
C GLY A 78 -2.93 -16.05 4.16
N ALA A 79 -2.98 -14.78 4.54
CA ALA A 79 -4.20 -14.03 4.85
C ALA A 79 -4.90 -13.59 3.54
N LEU A 80 -5.37 -14.57 2.75
CA LEU A 80 -5.88 -14.35 1.39
C LEU A 80 -7.20 -13.55 1.39
N ALA A 81 -8.01 -13.65 2.44
CA ALA A 81 -9.25 -12.91 2.57
C ALA A 81 -8.99 -11.42 2.80
N GLU A 82 -8.09 -11.07 3.75
CA GLU A 82 -7.67 -9.69 3.98
C GLU A 82 -6.98 -9.09 2.75
N ALA A 83 -6.12 -9.87 2.09
CA ALA A 83 -5.45 -9.44 0.86
C ALA A 83 -6.45 -9.08 -0.25
N ALA A 84 -7.48 -9.90 -0.45
CA ALA A 84 -8.53 -9.63 -1.44
C ALA A 84 -9.36 -8.38 -1.10
N ALA A 85 -9.66 -8.16 0.19
CA ALA A 85 -10.40 -6.98 0.63
C ALA A 85 -9.60 -5.69 0.37
N LEU A 86 -8.32 -5.68 0.73
CA LEU A 86 -7.41 -4.56 0.49
C LEU A 86 -7.22 -4.27 -1.00
N ALA A 87 -7.05 -5.31 -1.82
CA ALA A 87 -6.97 -5.18 -3.27
C ALA A 87 -8.28 -4.65 -3.87
N GLY A 88 -9.44 -5.04 -3.33
CA GLY A 88 -10.75 -4.52 -3.73
C GLY A 88 -10.90 -3.02 -3.45
N GLU A 89 -10.46 -2.56 -2.27
CA GLU A 89 -10.44 -1.13 -1.94
C GLU A 89 -9.53 -0.35 -2.89
N ALA A 90 -8.32 -0.87 -3.15
CA ALA A 90 -7.38 -0.26 -4.09
C ALA A 90 -7.96 -0.16 -5.50
N LEU A 91 -8.63 -1.21 -5.98
CA LEU A 91 -9.26 -1.22 -7.30
C LEU A 91 -10.36 -0.17 -7.41
N ALA A 92 -11.24 -0.07 -6.42
CA ALA A 92 -12.33 0.89 -6.42
C ALA A 92 -11.81 2.34 -6.51
N ILE A 93 -10.74 2.65 -5.76
CA ILE A 93 -10.13 3.98 -5.79
C ILE A 93 -9.40 4.22 -7.11
N ALA A 94 -8.62 3.25 -7.60
CA ALA A 94 -7.86 3.37 -8.83
C ALA A 94 -8.77 3.53 -10.06
N ASP A 95 -9.88 2.78 -10.13
CA ASP A 95 -10.87 2.90 -11.21
C ASP A 95 -11.58 4.26 -11.17
N GLN A 96 -11.88 4.80 -9.98
CA GLN A 96 -12.43 6.16 -9.84
C GLN A 96 -11.44 7.28 -10.23
N LEU A 97 -10.15 6.97 -10.31
CA LEU A 97 -9.08 7.91 -10.64
C LEU A 97 -8.51 7.66 -12.05
N ASP A 98 -9.10 6.75 -12.83
CA ASP A 98 -8.61 6.32 -14.13
C ASP A 98 -7.12 5.94 -14.12
N GLN A 99 -6.70 5.17 -13.10
CA GLN A 99 -5.32 4.73 -12.92
C GLN A 99 -5.13 3.26 -13.35
N PRO A 100 -4.86 2.99 -14.64
CA PRO A 100 -4.87 1.62 -15.17
C PRO A 100 -3.79 0.71 -14.57
N GLY A 101 -2.64 1.26 -14.18
CA GLY A 101 -1.57 0.49 -13.54
C GLY A 101 -2.00 -0.12 -12.20
N PRO A 102 -2.37 0.72 -11.20
CA PRO A 102 -2.92 0.25 -9.93
C PRO A 102 -4.16 -0.63 -10.08
N SER A 103 -5.09 -0.30 -10.99
CA SER A 103 -6.28 -1.13 -11.26
C SER A 103 -5.90 -2.53 -11.76
N ALA A 104 -4.94 -2.64 -12.69
CA ALA A 104 -4.47 -3.92 -13.19
C ALA A 104 -3.78 -4.74 -12.08
N ALA A 105 -2.93 -4.11 -11.27
CA ALA A 105 -2.26 -4.75 -10.14
C ALA A 105 -3.26 -5.28 -9.10
N ALA A 106 -4.31 -4.50 -8.80
CA ALA A 106 -5.37 -4.92 -7.89
C ALA A 106 -6.12 -6.16 -8.39
N ARG A 107 -6.49 -6.17 -9.68
CA ARG A 107 -7.18 -7.31 -10.31
C ARG A 107 -6.34 -8.57 -10.31
N LEU A 108 -5.04 -8.45 -10.58
CA LEU A 108 -4.10 -9.58 -10.53
C LEU A 108 -4.04 -10.18 -9.11
N LEU A 109 -3.92 -9.35 -8.07
CA LEU A 109 -3.92 -9.81 -6.68
C LEU A 109 -5.23 -10.52 -6.29
N ILE A 110 -6.39 -10.01 -6.76
CA ILE A 110 -7.69 -10.65 -6.52
C ILE A 110 -7.77 -12.04 -7.21
N ASP A 111 -7.26 -12.16 -8.44
CA ASP A 111 -7.22 -13.44 -9.17
C ASP A 111 -6.22 -14.44 -8.53
N GLU A 112 -5.08 -13.96 -8.04
CA GLU A 112 -4.12 -14.81 -7.32
C GLU A 112 -4.69 -15.35 -6.01
N THR A 113 -5.38 -14.51 -5.23
CA THR A 113 -6.00 -14.91 -3.95
C THR A 113 -7.20 -15.83 -4.13
N SER A 114 -7.92 -15.75 -5.26
CA SER A 114 -8.97 -16.71 -5.60
C SER A 114 -8.38 -18.07 -5.99
N ARG A 115 -7.30 -18.10 -6.78
CA ARG A 115 -6.59 -19.33 -7.14
C ARG A 115 -5.90 -20.01 -5.95
N GLY A 116 -5.38 -19.24 -5.00
CA GLY A 116 -4.80 -19.76 -3.75
C GLY A 116 -5.82 -20.53 -2.91
N ARG A 117 -7.05 -20.00 -2.78
CA ARG A 117 -8.15 -20.68 -2.07
C ARG A 117 -8.55 -22.02 -2.67
N HIS A 118 -8.38 -22.20 -3.99
CA HIS A 118 -8.70 -23.46 -4.66
C HIS A 118 -7.62 -24.55 -4.53
N ARG A 119 -6.42 -24.23 -4.01
CA ARG A 119 -5.34 -25.21 -3.81
C ARG A 119 -5.27 -25.77 -2.38
N GLU A 120 -6.03 -25.22 -1.45
CA GLU A 120 -6.00 -25.57 -0.02
C GLU A 120 -7.21 -26.41 0.45
N GLY A 121 -8.04 -26.92 -0.47
CA GLY A 121 -9.16 -27.83 -0.20
C GLY A 121 -8.97 -29.18 -0.85
#